data_AF-A0A3C0XHX7-F1
#
_entry.id   AF-A0A3C0XHX7-F1
#
_cell.length_a   1.000
_cell.length_b   1.000
_cell.length_c   1.000
_cell.angle_alpha   90.00
_cell.angle_beta   90.00
_cell.angle_gamma   90.00
#
_symmetry.space_group_name_H-M   'P 1'
#
loop_
_entity.id
_entity.type
_entity.pdbx_description
1 polymer ?
#
loop_
_entity_poly.entity_id
_entity_poly.type
_entity_poly.pdbx_seq_one_letter_code
_entity_poly.pdbx_strand_id
1 'polypeptide(L)'
;MTASRWIAVSLAIGLVVYVVERRVLGNQPNRSIVTDVWQGIVVGAVLGFSTAQILARFWAVKVNGWITMFGCGVPGKGMLFRAACAQIFPGPVNVPQEAMYWTTSKDGAGHKLNGRHVYMMHFPPGGLPPNDAFWSLTMGDAKNRFVANPINRYSVSDRSGLVPNADGSVDIYVQNTAPASHESNWLPAPAGKFILWLRVYIPGAAILDGKYNVPPMVEVE
;
A
#
# COMPACT_ATOMS: atom_id res chain seq x y z
N MET A 1 -2.78 27.54 3.86
CA MET A 1 -1.39 27.53 4.39
C MET A 1 -0.66 28.70 3.78
N THR A 2 -0.08 29.60 4.57
CA THR A 2 0.42 30.90 4.11
C THR A 2 1.83 30.80 3.49
N ALA A 3 2.14 31.65 2.51
CA ALA A 3 3.43 31.72 1.83
C ALA A 3 4.63 31.88 2.80
N SER A 4 4.40 32.52 3.95
CA SER A 4 5.40 32.69 5.02
C SER A 4 5.92 31.37 5.60
N ARG A 5 5.09 30.33 5.69
CA ARG A 5 5.51 29.00 6.17
C ARG A 5 6.40 28.27 5.17
N TRP A 6 6.14 28.44 3.87
CA TRP A 6 6.99 27.85 2.82
C TRP A 6 8.37 28.49 2.79
N ILE A 7 8.44 29.81 2.93
CA ILE A 7 9.72 30.54 3.01
C ILE A 7 10.54 30.09 4.22
N ALA A 8 9.92 29.97 5.40
CA ALA A 8 10.60 29.50 6.61
C ALA A 8 11.13 28.06 6.47
N VAL A 9 10.34 27.16 5.88
CA VAL A 9 10.76 25.77 5.63
C VAL A 9 11.89 25.71 4.60
N SER A 10 11.81 26.48 3.51
CA SER A 10 12.88 26.54 2.50
C SER A 10 14.18 27.13 3.05
N LEU A 11 14.11 28.15 3.90
CA LEU A 11 15.28 28.71 4.58
C LEU A 11 15.88 27.73 5.59
N ALA A 12 15.04 27.01 6.34
CA ALA A 12 15.51 25.97 7.26
C ALA A 12 16.19 24.82 6.51
N ILE A 13 15.62 24.36 5.40
CA ILE A 13 16.23 23.36 4.53
C ILE A 13 17.53 23.89 3.93
N GLY A 14 17.55 25.13 3.42
CA GLY A 14 18.74 25.77 2.87
C GLY A 14 19.87 25.92 3.89
N LEU A 15 19.54 26.29 5.14
CA LEU A 15 20.50 26.35 6.24
C LEU A 15 21.04 24.97 6.59
N VAL A 16 20.19 23.94 6.64
CA VAL A 16 20.61 22.56 6.89
C VAL A 16 21.52 22.07 5.77
N VAL A 17 21.16 22.28 4.49
CA VAL A 17 21.98 21.92 3.33
C VAL A 17 23.32 22.67 3.37
N TYR A 18 23.30 23.98 3.63
CA TYR A 18 24.52 24.79 3.74
C TYR A 18 25.44 24.32 4.88
N VAL A 19 24.88 24.01 6.05
CA VAL A 19 25.64 23.50 7.19
C VAL A 19 26.19 22.10 6.88
N VAL A 20 25.39 21.22 6.30
CA VAL A 20 25.83 19.87 5.89
C VAL A 20 26.92 19.97 4.83
N GLU A 21 26.77 20.82 3.82
CA GLU A 21 27.79 21.05 2.81
C GLU A 21 29.06 21.64 3.45
N ARG A 22 28.96 22.70 4.25
CA ARG A 22 30.13 23.38 4.81
C ARG A 22 30.78 22.73 6.02
N ARG A 23 30.11 21.81 6.71
CA ARG A 23 30.63 21.18 7.94
C ARG A 23 30.70 19.65 7.84
N VAL A 24 30.01 19.03 6.88
CA VAL A 24 29.83 17.58 6.79
C VAL A 24 30.10 16.99 5.40
N LEU A 25 30.08 17.70 4.27
CA LEU A 25 30.32 17.08 2.95
C LEU A 25 31.36 17.81 2.09
N GLY A 26 31.63 19.08 2.36
CA GLY A 26 32.58 19.92 1.64
C GLY A 26 33.99 19.87 2.22
N ASN A 27 34.92 20.56 1.54
CA ASN A 27 36.34 20.56 1.85
C ASN A 27 36.60 21.19 3.24
N GLN A 28 36.80 20.37 4.27
CA GLN A 28 37.18 20.82 5.61
C GLN A 28 38.71 21.04 5.66
N PRO A 29 39.21 22.25 5.94
CA PRO A 29 40.65 22.46 6.11
C PRO A 29 41.24 21.66 7.28
N ASN A 30 40.43 21.32 8.30
CA ASN A 30 40.79 20.43 9.40
C ASN A 30 39.76 19.29 9.51
N ARG A 31 39.98 18.19 8.78
CA ARG A 31 39.20 16.95 8.97
C ARG A 31 39.56 16.29 10.29
N SER A 32 38.56 15.85 11.03
CA SER A 32 38.71 15.00 12.22
C SER A 32 38.04 13.65 12.00
N ILE A 33 38.46 12.63 12.75
CA ILE A 33 37.80 11.31 12.75
C ILE A 33 36.30 11.46 13.06
N VAL A 34 35.93 12.34 13.99
CA VAL A 34 34.53 12.59 14.37
C VAL A 34 33.73 13.14 13.19
N THR A 35 34.26 14.14 12.48
CA THR A 35 33.58 14.70 11.32
C THR A 35 33.39 13.64 10.24
N ASP A 36 34.44 12.85 9.94
CA ASP A 36 34.41 11.81 8.90
C ASP A 36 33.40 10.69 9.22
N VAL A 37 33.32 10.26 10.48
CA VAL A 37 32.30 9.30 10.95
C VAL A 37 30.89 9.84 10.73
N TRP A 38 30.64 11.10 11.07
CA TRP A 38 29.33 11.72 10.82
C TRP A 38 29.00 11.84 9.34
N GLN A 39 29.97 12.20 8.48
CA GLN A 39 29.74 12.21 7.02
C GLN A 39 29.35 10.81 6.55
N GLY A 40 30.08 9.78 6.99
CA GLY A 40 29.81 8.39 6.64
C GLY A 40 28.42 7.92 7.06
N ILE A 41 27.97 8.24 8.28
CA ILE A 41 26.63 7.92 8.78
C ILE A 41 25.55 8.61 7.92
N VAL A 42 25.69 9.90 7.64
CA VAL A 42 24.70 10.66 6.87
C VAL A 42 24.63 10.16 5.43
N VAL A 43 25.77 9.98 4.77
CA VAL A 43 25.85 9.45 3.40
C VAL A 43 25.26 8.04 3.35
N GLY A 44 25.66 7.16 4.28
CA GLY A 44 25.15 5.79 4.36
C GLY A 44 23.65 5.74 4.58
N ALA A 45 23.10 6.58 5.46
CA ALA A 45 21.66 6.66 5.71
C ALA A 45 20.89 7.16 4.48
N VAL A 46 21.36 8.22 3.81
CA VAL A 46 20.73 8.78 2.61
C VAL A 46 20.76 7.79 1.46
N LEU A 47 21.92 7.19 1.19
CA LEU A 47 22.07 6.19 0.13
C LEU A 47 21.23 4.95 0.43
N GLY A 48 21.30 4.40 1.64
CA GLY A 48 20.52 3.23 2.05
C GLY A 48 19.01 3.46 1.91
N PHE A 49 18.50 4.60 2.39
CA PHE A 49 17.09 4.95 2.28
C PHE A 49 16.67 5.12 0.80
N SER A 50 17.46 5.85 0.01
CA SER A 50 17.16 6.11 -1.40
C SER A 50 17.22 4.83 -2.24
N THR A 51 18.21 3.97 -1.99
CA THR A 51 18.32 2.65 -2.63
C THR A 51 17.11 1.79 -2.31
N ALA A 52 16.66 1.73 -1.04
CA ALA A 52 15.45 1.01 -0.68
C ALA A 52 14.20 1.56 -1.40
N GLN A 53 14.07 2.89 -1.54
CA GLN A 53 12.97 3.53 -2.27
C GLN A 53 12.97 3.21 -3.77
N ILE A 54 14.15 3.22 -4.40
CA ILE A 54 14.28 2.86 -5.81
C ILE A 54 13.94 1.38 -6.00
N LEU A 55 14.49 0.51 -5.17
CA LEU A 55 14.26 -0.93 -5.23
C LEU A 55 12.81 -1.31 -4.95
N ALA A 56 12.13 -0.63 -4.01
CA ALA A 56 10.70 -0.81 -3.79
C ALA A 56 9.89 -0.53 -5.05
N ARG A 57 10.20 0.55 -5.78
CA ARG A 57 9.52 0.89 -7.03
C ARG A 57 9.83 -0.10 -8.15
N PHE A 58 11.06 -0.61 -8.19
CA PHE A 58 11.50 -1.56 -9.21
C PHE A 58 10.92 -2.97 -9.01
N TRP A 59 10.86 -3.46 -7.78
CA TRP A 59 10.32 -4.79 -7.45
C TRP A 59 8.80 -4.80 -7.27
N ALA A 60 8.17 -3.65 -7.09
CA ALA A 60 6.71 -3.56 -7.06
C ALA A 60 6.11 -3.90 -8.42
N VAL A 61 5.15 -4.82 -8.40
CA VAL A 61 4.27 -5.08 -9.54
C VAL A 61 3.03 -4.23 -9.36
N LYS A 62 2.64 -3.52 -10.43
CA LYS A 62 1.43 -2.70 -10.46
C LYS A 62 0.49 -3.17 -11.55
N VAL A 63 -0.70 -3.59 -11.18
CA VAL A 63 -1.73 -4.07 -12.10
C VAL A 63 -3.08 -3.53 -11.62
N ASN A 64 -3.89 -2.94 -12.51
CA ASN A 64 -5.25 -2.48 -12.19
C ASN A 64 -5.33 -1.52 -10.98
N GLY A 65 -4.31 -0.67 -10.78
CA GLY A 65 -4.21 0.24 -9.64
C GLY A 65 -3.65 -0.40 -8.35
N TRP A 66 -3.62 -1.72 -8.27
CA TRP A 66 -3.07 -2.48 -7.14
C TRP A 66 -1.55 -2.58 -7.18
N ILE A 67 -0.93 -2.56 -6.01
CA ILE A 67 0.50 -2.74 -5.82
C ILE A 67 0.73 -4.04 -5.05
N THR A 68 1.63 -4.89 -5.56
CA THR A 68 2.12 -6.07 -4.84
C THR A 68 3.65 -6.22 -4.98
N MET A 69 4.27 -7.05 -4.15
CA MET A 69 5.69 -7.39 -4.25
C MET A 69 5.92 -8.84 -3.82
N PHE A 70 6.37 -9.67 -4.77
CA PHE A 70 6.52 -11.10 -4.55
C PHE A 70 7.84 -11.44 -3.84
N GLY A 71 7.79 -12.36 -2.87
CA GLY A 71 8.98 -12.81 -2.13
C GLY A 71 9.28 -12.03 -0.86
N CYS A 72 8.41 -11.11 -0.43
CA CYS A 72 8.49 -10.54 0.92
C CYS A 72 8.42 -11.64 1.98
N GLY A 73 9.00 -11.39 3.16
CA GLY A 73 9.09 -12.37 4.25
C GLY A 73 10.14 -13.47 4.07
N VAL A 74 10.66 -13.71 2.86
CA VAL A 74 11.68 -14.74 2.60
C VAL A 74 13.05 -14.31 3.18
N PRO A 75 13.61 -15.04 4.17
CA PRO A 75 14.84 -14.62 4.85
C PRO A 75 16.04 -14.40 3.91
N GLY A 76 16.14 -15.21 2.85
CA GLY A 76 17.26 -15.19 1.90
C GLY A 76 17.29 -14.00 0.93
N LYS A 77 16.29 -13.11 0.91
CA LYS A 77 16.22 -11.98 -0.05
C LYS A 77 17.08 -10.76 0.36
N GLY A 78 17.71 -10.79 1.53
CA GLY A 78 18.62 -9.75 2.00
C GLY A 78 17.94 -8.49 2.52
N MET A 79 18.74 -7.58 3.10
CA MET A 79 18.23 -6.44 3.86
C MET A 79 17.54 -5.37 2.98
N LEU A 80 18.07 -5.08 1.79
CA LEU A 80 17.49 -4.07 0.89
C LEU A 80 16.13 -4.48 0.35
N PHE A 81 15.94 -5.77 0.05
CA PHE A 81 14.63 -6.32 -0.33
C PHE A 81 13.62 -6.22 0.81
N ARG A 82 14.03 -6.58 2.03
CA ARG A 82 13.19 -6.40 3.22
C ARG A 82 12.84 -4.94 3.48
N ALA A 83 13.79 -4.02 3.30
CA ALA A 83 13.55 -2.58 3.43
C ALA A 83 12.57 -2.08 2.36
N ALA A 84 12.71 -2.54 1.12
CA ALA A 84 11.77 -2.24 0.04
C ALA A 84 10.36 -2.76 0.33
N CYS A 85 10.22 -4.01 0.80
CA CYS A 85 8.93 -4.57 1.24
C CYS A 85 8.29 -3.72 2.34
N ALA A 86 9.06 -3.31 3.36
CA ALA A 86 8.54 -2.54 4.49
C ALA A 86 8.06 -1.12 4.09
N GLN A 87 8.56 -0.57 2.98
CA GLN A 87 8.09 0.71 2.45
C GLN A 87 6.74 0.62 1.76
N ILE A 88 6.46 -0.51 1.09
CA ILE A 88 5.16 -0.74 0.42
C ILE A 88 4.14 -1.27 1.41
N PHE A 89 4.56 -2.20 2.26
CA PHE A 89 3.71 -2.89 3.21
C PHE A 89 4.09 -2.56 4.65
N PRO A 90 3.56 -1.46 5.22
CA PRO A 90 3.81 -1.12 6.62
C PRO A 90 3.12 -2.13 7.54
N GLY A 91 3.88 -3.11 8.04
CA GLY A 91 3.39 -4.16 8.95
C GLY A 91 4.16 -5.47 8.81
N PRO A 92 3.78 -6.52 9.57
CA PRO A 92 4.32 -7.85 9.36
C PRO A 92 3.93 -8.37 7.97
N VAL A 93 4.90 -8.98 7.27
CA VAL A 93 4.69 -9.59 5.97
C VAL A 93 5.23 -11.01 6.03
N ASN A 94 4.41 -11.97 5.59
CA ASN A 94 4.78 -13.39 5.57
C ASN A 94 5.48 -13.76 4.26
N VAL A 95 6.03 -14.98 4.22
CA VAL A 95 6.42 -15.60 2.95
C VAL A 95 5.19 -15.81 2.06
N PRO A 96 5.35 -15.80 0.71
CA PRO A 96 4.20 -15.91 -0.21
C PRO A 96 3.30 -17.12 0.01
N GLN A 97 3.87 -18.26 0.43
CA GLN A 97 3.13 -19.50 0.70
C GLN A 97 2.15 -19.37 1.87
N GLU A 98 2.41 -18.46 2.79
CA GLU A 98 1.56 -18.24 3.98
C GLU A 98 0.56 -17.11 3.73
N ALA A 99 1.00 -16.01 3.13
CA ALA A 99 0.10 -14.93 2.76
C ALA A 99 0.68 -14.03 1.65
N MET A 100 -0.21 -13.60 0.76
CA MET A 100 0.06 -12.61 -0.28
C MET A 100 -0.79 -11.35 -0.08
N TYR A 101 -0.21 -10.21 -0.43
CA TYR A 101 -0.75 -8.89 -0.11
C TYR A 101 -0.79 -8.01 -1.35
N TRP A 102 -1.90 -7.29 -1.50
CA TRP A 102 -2.03 -6.18 -2.42
C TRP A 102 -2.57 -4.97 -1.67
N THR A 103 -2.09 -3.80 -2.03
CA THR A 103 -2.63 -2.54 -1.50
C THR A 103 -2.92 -1.55 -2.62
N THR A 104 -3.96 -0.75 -2.44
CA THR A 104 -4.24 0.37 -3.34
C THR A 104 -4.81 1.56 -2.58
N SER A 105 -4.45 2.76 -3.03
CA SER A 105 -5.12 4.02 -2.68
C SER A 105 -5.72 4.67 -3.93
N LYS A 106 -5.84 3.92 -5.02
CA LYS A 106 -6.25 4.39 -6.33
C LYS A 106 -7.23 3.43 -7.00
N ASP A 107 -8.09 3.98 -7.85
CA ASP A 107 -8.93 3.19 -8.75
C ASP A 107 -8.12 2.66 -9.96
N GLY A 108 -8.78 1.90 -10.84
CA GLY A 108 -8.18 1.38 -12.06
C GLY A 108 -7.75 2.46 -13.07
N ALA A 109 -8.36 3.65 -13.01
CA ALA A 109 -8.01 4.81 -13.84
C ALA A 109 -6.85 5.64 -13.26
N GLY A 110 -6.43 5.37 -12.02
CA GLY A 110 -5.33 6.02 -11.33
C GLY A 110 -5.74 7.22 -10.45
N HIS A 111 -7.03 7.51 -10.31
CA HIS A 111 -7.56 8.51 -9.38
C HIS A 111 -7.47 8.02 -7.94
N LYS A 112 -7.38 8.94 -6.98
CA LYS A 112 -7.31 8.58 -5.56
C LYS A 112 -8.68 8.14 -5.05
N LEU A 113 -8.73 6.98 -4.40
CA LEU A 113 -9.94 6.49 -3.76
C LEU A 113 -10.45 7.45 -2.68
N ASN A 114 -11.74 7.76 -2.74
CA ASN A 114 -12.40 8.68 -1.81
C ASN A 114 -13.88 8.33 -1.67
N GLY A 115 -14.39 8.13 -0.45
CA GLY A 115 -15.78 7.66 -0.25
C GLY A 115 -16.87 8.70 -0.49
N ARG A 116 -16.53 9.81 -1.17
CA ARG A 116 -17.50 10.67 -1.88
C ARG A 116 -18.05 10.01 -3.14
N HIS A 117 -17.34 9.00 -3.65
CA HIS A 117 -17.69 8.25 -4.84
C HIS A 117 -18.09 6.83 -4.46
N VAL A 118 -18.85 6.19 -5.33
CA VAL A 118 -19.21 4.78 -5.22
C VAL A 118 -18.22 3.99 -6.05
N TYR A 119 -17.69 2.90 -5.50
CA TYR A 119 -16.81 2.01 -6.23
C TYR A 119 -17.33 0.59 -6.22
N MET A 120 -17.03 -0.14 -7.29
CA MET A 120 -17.29 -1.57 -7.43
C MET A 120 -16.00 -2.29 -7.80
N MET A 121 -15.80 -3.47 -7.20
CA MET A 121 -14.81 -4.45 -7.62
C MET A 121 -15.53 -5.68 -8.13
N HIS A 122 -15.47 -5.91 -9.44
CA HIS A 122 -16.09 -7.05 -10.09
C HIS A 122 -15.10 -8.21 -10.21
N PHE A 123 -15.41 -9.34 -9.56
CA PHE A 123 -14.72 -10.60 -9.80
C PHE A 123 -15.52 -11.42 -10.81
N PRO A 124 -14.93 -11.80 -11.97
CA PRO A 124 -15.61 -12.67 -12.91
C PRO A 124 -15.91 -14.03 -12.27
N PRO A 125 -16.78 -14.87 -12.88
CA PRO A 125 -17.06 -16.20 -12.37
C PRO A 125 -15.78 -17.02 -12.17
N GLY A 126 -15.57 -17.55 -10.96
CA GLY A 126 -14.33 -18.25 -10.58
C GLY A 126 -13.10 -17.35 -10.42
N GLY A 127 -13.25 -16.03 -10.45
CA GLY A 127 -12.18 -15.04 -10.37
C GLY A 127 -11.82 -14.56 -8.96
N LEU A 128 -12.53 -15.05 -7.92
CA LEU A 128 -12.18 -14.78 -6.53
C LEU A 128 -10.74 -15.25 -6.23
N PRO A 129 -10.04 -14.64 -5.25
CA PRO A 129 -8.66 -15.00 -4.95
C PRO A 129 -8.52 -16.48 -4.55
N PRO A 130 -7.80 -17.32 -5.33
CA PRO A 130 -7.65 -18.73 -5.04
C PRO A 130 -6.81 -18.91 -3.77
N ASN A 131 -7.28 -19.74 -2.85
CA ASN A 131 -6.67 -19.94 -1.55
C ASN A 131 -7.12 -21.26 -0.92
N ASP A 132 -6.34 -21.75 0.05
CA ASP A 132 -6.65 -22.93 0.87
C ASP A 132 -7.04 -22.56 2.32
N ALA A 133 -7.30 -21.28 2.61
CA ALA A 133 -7.70 -20.82 3.94
C ALA A 133 -8.79 -19.73 3.89
N PHE A 134 -8.42 -18.49 3.56
CA PHE A 134 -9.36 -17.41 3.27
C PHE A 134 -8.66 -16.23 2.59
N TRP A 135 -9.45 -15.30 2.06
CA TRP A 135 -9.00 -13.96 1.70
C TRP A 135 -9.80 -12.87 2.41
N SER A 136 -9.25 -11.66 2.46
CA SER A 136 -9.94 -10.49 3.00
C SER A 136 -9.60 -9.23 2.23
N LEU A 137 -10.61 -8.44 1.91
CA LEU A 137 -10.50 -7.06 1.47
C LEU A 137 -10.77 -6.16 2.68
N THR A 138 -9.73 -5.53 3.20
CA THR A 138 -9.78 -4.66 4.37
C THR A 138 -9.62 -3.20 3.96
N MET A 139 -10.29 -2.31 4.67
CA MET A 139 -10.21 -0.88 4.40
C MET A 139 -9.72 -0.08 5.62
N GLY A 140 -8.88 0.92 5.35
CA GLY A 140 -8.53 1.96 6.32
C GLY A 140 -8.64 3.36 5.70
N ASP A 141 -8.57 4.39 6.52
CA ASP A 141 -8.44 5.78 6.04
C ASP A 141 -7.10 6.01 5.32
N ALA A 142 -6.85 7.23 4.85
CA ALA A 142 -5.58 7.62 4.24
C ALA A 142 -4.34 7.44 5.14
N LYS A 143 -4.52 7.18 6.44
CA LYS A 143 -3.46 6.87 7.42
C LYS A 143 -3.47 5.40 7.82
N ASN A 144 -4.19 4.54 7.08
CA ASN A 144 -4.34 3.11 7.31
C ASN A 144 -5.00 2.75 8.66
N ARG A 145 -5.89 3.61 9.17
CA ARG A 145 -6.64 3.38 10.42
C ARG A 145 -8.06 2.94 10.12
N PHE A 146 -8.61 2.04 10.92
CA PHE A 146 -10.02 1.67 10.83
C PHE A 146 -10.92 2.87 11.16
N VAL A 147 -12.00 3.00 10.39
CA VAL A 147 -12.98 4.07 10.55
C VAL A 147 -14.31 3.46 10.96
N ALA A 148 -14.83 3.87 12.11
CA ALA A 148 -16.10 3.40 12.62
C ALA A 148 -17.22 3.61 11.58
N ASN A 149 -18.11 2.64 11.47
CA ASN A 149 -19.23 2.66 10.55
C ASN A 149 -20.46 1.96 11.19
N PRO A 150 -21.68 2.22 10.68
CA PRO A 150 -22.92 1.78 11.34
C PRO A 150 -23.05 0.27 11.56
N ILE A 151 -22.35 -0.55 10.78
CA ILE A 151 -22.45 -2.01 10.83
C ILE A 151 -21.18 -2.67 11.41
N ASN A 152 -20.25 -1.88 11.96
CA ASN A 152 -18.97 -2.34 12.51
C ASN A 152 -18.18 -3.27 11.56
N ARG A 153 -18.24 -3.02 10.26
CA ARG A 153 -17.56 -3.83 9.23
C ARG A 153 -16.34 -3.10 8.67
N TYR A 154 -15.17 -3.72 8.78
CA TYR A 154 -13.89 -3.15 8.32
C TYR A 154 -13.24 -3.97 7.21
N SER A 155 -13.81 -5.14 6.93
CA SER A 155 -13.38 -6.03 5.86
C SER A 155 -14.54 -6.85 5.31
N VAL A 156 -14.38 -7.31 4.07
CA VAL A 156 -15.21 -8.32 3.41
C VAL A 156 -14.30 -9.50 3.02
N SER A 157 -14.82 -10.72 3.04
CA SER A 157 -14.08 -11.96 2.78
C SER A 157 -14.98 -13.01 2.13
N ASP A 158 -14.40 -14.13 1.69
CA ASP A 158 -15.14 -15.36 1.35
C ASP A 158 -16.01 -15.89 2.49
N ARG A 159 -15.74 -15.50 3.74
CA ARG A 159 -16.53 -15.85 4.93
C ARG A 159 -17.63 -14.84 5.26
N SER A 160 -17.80 -13.78 4.46
CA SER A 160 -18.76 -12.71 4.72
C SER A 160 -20.18 -13.01 4.21
N GLY A 161 -20.44 -14.22 3.70
CA GLY A 161 -21.74 -14.57 3.11
C GLY A 161 -22.01 -13.80 1.83
N LEU A 162 -20.98 -13.64 0.98
CA LEU A 162 -21.09 -12.95 -0.31
C LEU A 162 -22.16 -13.60 -1.18
N VAL A 163 -22.99 -12.76 -1.78
CA VAL A 163 -24.04 -13.19 -2.71
C VAL A 163 -23.49 -13.05 -4.13
N PRO A 164 -23.36 -14.16 -4.88
CA PRO A 164 -22.96 -14.10 -6.28
C PRO A 164 -24.09 -13.57 -7.16
N ASN A 165 -23.71 -12.98 -8.29
CA ASN A 165 -24.60 -12.62 -9.38
C ASN A 165 -25.12 -13.89 -10.10
N ALA A 166 -26.12 -13.72 -10.96
CA ALA A 166 -26.73 -14.83 -11.70
C ALA A 166 -25.76 -15.60 -12.60
N ASP A 167 -24.70 -14.95 -13.08
CA ASP A 167 -23.64 -15.56 -13.90
C ASP A 167 -22.52 -16.21 -13.05
N GLY A 168 -22.60 -16.13 -11.72
CA GLY A 168 -21.59 -16.63 -10.79
C GLY A 168 -20.44 -15.65 -10.51
N SER A 169 -20.47 -14.44 -11.07
CA SER A 169 -19.55 -13.36 -10.69
C SER A 169 -19.87 -12.83 -9.29
N VAL A 170 -18.95 -12.07 -8.70
CA VAL A 170 -19.14 -11.44 -7.40
C VAL A 170 -18.72 -9.98 -7.47
N ASP A 171 -19.66 -9.09 -7.17
CA ASP A 171 -19.39 -7.65 -7.03
C ASP A 171 -19.21 -7.29 -5.57
N ILE A 172 -18.13 -6.57 -5.24
CA ILE A 172 -17.94 -5.94 -3.93
C ILE A 172 -18.15 -4.44 -4.08
N TYR A 173 -19.06 -3.89 -3.29
CA TYR A 173 -19.37 -2.46 -3.29
C TYR A 173 -18.57 -1.76 -2.19
N VAL A 174 -17.82 -0.71 -2.55
CA VAL A 174 -17.05 0.12 -1.62
C VAL A 174 -17.58 1.54 -1.70
N GLN A 175 -18.41 1.91 -0.73
CA GLN A 175 -19.11 3.20 -0.72
C GLN A 175 -19.56 3.59 0.70
N ASN A 176 -19.81 4.87 0.93
CA ASN A 176 -20.16 5.37 2.26
C ASN A 176 -21.60 5.01 2.68
N THR A 177 -22.55 5.09 1.75
CA THR A 177 -23.96 4.74 1.97
C THR A 177 -24.19 3.26 1.65
N ALA A 178 -25.07 2.62 2.41
CA ALA A 178 -25.42 1.21 2.17
C ALA A 178 -26.10 1.06 0.79
N PRO A 179 -25.65 0.13 -0.08
CA PRO A 179 -26.41 -0.23 -1.27
C PRO A 179 -27.64 -1.04 -0.87
N ALA A 180 -28.78 -0.71 -1.46
CA ALA A 180 -29.99 -1.51 -1.29
C ALA A 180 -29.78 -2.91 -1.87
N SER A 181 -30.15 -3.95 -1.11
CA SER A 181 -30.14 -5.36 -1.53
C SER A 181 -28.76 -5.99 -1.77
N HIS A 182 -27.67 -5.28 -1.47
CA HIS A 182 -26.29 -5.77 -1.63
C HIS A 182 -25.45 -5.61 -0.35
N GLU A 183 -26.11 -5.57 0.81
CA GLU A 183 -25.50 -5.29 2.10
C GLU A 183 -24.45 -6.34 2.49
N SER A 184 -24.60 -7.60 2.08
CA SER A 184 -23.59 -8.65 2.31
C SER A 184 -22.29 -8.41 1.55
N ASN A 185 -22.37 -7.81 0.36
CA ASN A 185 -21.24 -7.55 -0.52
C ASN A 185 -20.64 -6.15 -0.32
N TRP A 186 -21.15 -5.40 0.66
CA TRP A 186 -20.77 -4.01 0.89
C TRP A 186 -19.65 -3.87 1.92
N LEU A 187 -18.67 -3.02 1.61
CA LEU A 187 -17.63 -2.53 2.51
C LEU A 187 -17.83 -1.02 2.75
N PRO A 188 -18.25 -0.60 3.96
CA PRO A 188 -18.57 0.81 4.26
C PRO A 188 -17.36 1.73 4.19
N ALA A 189 -17.29 2.62 3.20
CA ALA A 189 -16.18 3.57 3.02
C ALA A 189 -16.30 4.82 3.90
N PRO A 190 -15.19 5.44 4.34
CA PRO A 190 -15.25 6.74 5.00
C PRO A 190 -15.57 7.85 4.00
N ALA A 191 -16.14 8.98 4.43
CA ALA A 191 -16.41 10.14 3.55
C ALA A 191 -15.15 10.82 2.96
N GLY A 192 -13.95 10.36 3.35
CA GLY A 192 -12.68 10.88 2.89
C GLY A 192 -11.88 9.86 2.07
N LYS A 193 -10.59 10.14 1.91
CA LYS A 193 -9.65 9.24 1.24
C LYS A 193 -9.45 7.96 2.05
N PHE A 194 -9.38 6.84 1.35
CA PHE A 194 -9.18 5.52 1.94
C PHE A 194 -8.13 4.71 1.19
N ILE A 195 -7.70 3.62 1.83
CA ILE A 195 -6.75 2.64 1.33
C ILE A 195 -7.41 1.26 1.48
N LEU A 196 -7.27 0.43 0.45
CA LEU A 196 -7.69 -0.95 0.47
C LEU A 196 -6.48 -1.89 0.54
N TRP A 197 -6.72 -3.03 1.18
CA TRP A 197 -5.78 -4.13 1.30
C TRP A 197 -6.47 -5.43 0.97
N LEU A 198 -6.03 -6.10 -0.08
CA LEU A 198 -6.38 -7.50 -0.30
C LEU A 198 -5.30 -8.37 0.32
N ARG A 199 -5.71 -9.32 1.15
CA ARG A 199 -4.84 -10.33 1.76
C ARG A 199 -5.39 -11.70 1.44
N VAL A 200 -4.54 -12.59 0.96
CA VAL A 200 -4.91 -13.98 0.65
C VAL A 200 -4.01 -14.88 1.47
N TYR A 201 -4.61 -15.74 2.29
CA TYR A 201 -3.90 -16.63 3.21
C TYR A 201 -3.87 -18.04 2.63
N ILE A 202 -2.70 -18.68 2.68
CA ILE A 202 -2.40 -19.92 1.94
C ILE A 202 -2.86 -19.79 0.48
N PRO A 203 -2.28 -18.85 -0.29
CA PRO A 203 -2.73 -18.57 -1.65
C PRO A 203 -2.48 -19.76 -2.58
N GLY A 204 -3.42 -19.99 -3.50
CA GLY A 204 -3.34 -21.06 -4.49
C GLY A 204 -2.30 -20.79 -5.59
N ALA A 205 -2.06 -21.82 -6.41
CA ALA A 205 -1.00 -21.82 -7.44
C ALA A 205 -1.04 -20.63 -8.39
N ALA A 206 -2.22 -20.16 -8.82
CA ALA A 206 -2.31 -19.01 -9.73
C ALA A 206 -1.72 -17.72 -9.14
N ILE A 207 -1.85 -17.51 -7.82
CA ILE A 207 -1.22 -16.39 -7.13
C ILE A 207 0.28 -16.64 -6.97
N LEU A 208 0.68 -17.84 -6.55
CA LEU A 208 2.08 -18.20 -6.30
C LEU A 208 2.92 -18.17 -7.59
N ASP A 209 2.31 -18.48 -8.73
CA ASP A 209 2.92 -18.40 -10.07
C ASP A 209 2.89 -16.96 -10.63
N GLY A 210 2.29 -16.00 -9.93
CA GLY A 210 2.16 -14.61 -10.39
C GLY A 210 1.19 -14.40 -11.57
N LYS A 211 0.26 -15.34 -11.80
CA LYS A 211 -0.73 -15.29 -12.89
C LYS A 211 -2.04 -14.62 -12.48
N TYR A 212 -2.29 -14.51 -11.18
CA TYR A 212 -3.49 -13.87 -10.65
C TYR A 212 -3.38 -12.34 -10.66
N ASN A 213 -4.35 -11.68 -11.29
CA ASN A 213 -4.48 -10.23 -11.29
C ASN A 213 -5.71 -9.82 -10.50
N VAL A 214 -5.54 -8.93 -9.53
CA VAL A 214 -6.66 -8.34 -8.79
C VAL A 214 -7.47 -7.44 -9.74
N PRO A 215 -8.81 -7.55 -9.78
CA PRO A 215 -9.62 -6.65 -10.58
C PRO A 215 -9.44 -5.19 -10.15
N PRO A 216 -9.62 -4.22 -11.07
CA PRO A 216 -9.58 -2.82 -10.71
C PRO A 216 -10.74 -2.47 -9.78
N MET A 217 -10.54 -1.47 -8.93
CA MET A 217 -11.67 -0.70 -8.41
C MET A 217 -12.18 0.19 -9.54
N VAL A 218 -13.47 0.16 -9.81
CA VAL A 218 -14.13 0.98 -10.82
C VAL A 218 -15.07 1.95 -10.11
N GLU A 219 -14.95 3.23 -10.38
CA GLU A 219 -15.93 4.22 -9.94
C GLU A 219 -17.23 3.98 -10.71
N VAL A 220 -18.35 3.90 -10.00
CA VAL A 220 -19.69 3.73 -10.58
C VAL A 220 -20.53 4.96 -10.23
N GLU A 221 -21.40 5.36 -11.15
CA GLU A 221 -22.29 6.52 -11.00
C GLU A 221 -23.37 6.33 -9.93
#